data_AF-A0A076LQX5-F1
#
_entry.id   AF-A0A076LQX5-F1
#
_cell.length_a   1.000
_cell.length_b   1.000
_cell.length_c   1.000
_cell.angle_alpha   90.00
_cell.angle_beta   90.00
_cell.angle_gamma   90.00
#
_symmetry.space_group_name_H-M   'P 1'
#
loop_
_entity.id
_entity.type
_entity.pdbx_description
1 polymer ?
#
loop_
_entity_poly.entity_id
_entity_poly.type
_entity_poly.pdbx_seq_one_letter_code
_entity_poly.pdbx_strand_id
1 'polypeptide(L)'
;MLRDFHMVGSGYDDRDPWQSLLIPKTREGKKAVGGGIKMTYRYYLQDQAFAVLLQTPAGLLTEVVLALQNPVWDLSLGRKTCVPSEFIFQGQFANRDDALTAALNLAEQKQRTQDFMVVQGATEGGELLTLNDVPLQFGQHKRYRDRQVTLINEG
;
A
#
# COMPACT_ATOMS: atom_id res chain seq x y z
N MET A 1 10.59 -11.89 -1.18
CA MET A 1 10.76 -10.41 -1.21
C MET A 1 11.60 -10.05 -2.44
N LEU A 2 11.10 -9.15 -3.30
CA LEU A 2 11.81 -8.70 -4.50
C LEU A 2 12.58 -7.42 -4.21
N ARG A 3 13.82 -7.33 -4.72
CA ARG A 3 14.59 -6.07 -4.76
C ARG A 3 14.67 -5.59 -6.21
N ASP A 4 13.99 -4.50 -6.50
CA ASP A 4 14.00 -3.80 -7.78
C ASP A 4 15.13 -2.76 -7.81
N PHE A 5 16.02 -2.86 -8.79
CA PHE A 5 17.06 -1.86 -9.05
C PHE A 5 16.51 -0.79 -9.98
N HIS A 6 16.20 0.38 -9.42
CA HIS A 6 15.42 1.41 -10.09
C HIS A 6 16.23 2.70 -10.21
N MET A 7 16.65 3.02 -11.44
CA MET A 7 17.34 4.27 -11.75
C MET A 7 16.38 5.36 -12.21
N VAL A 8 16.69 6.62 -11.87
CA VAL A 8 15.97 7.81 -12.33
C VAL A 8 16.95 8.73 -13.06
N GLY A 9 16.56 9.21 -14.24
CA GLY A 9 17.32 10.22 -15.00
C GLY A 9 18.51 9.71 -15.80
N SER A 10 18.75 8.39 -15.83
CA SER A 10 19.87 7.80 -16.57
C SER A 10 19.49 7.54 -18.04
N GLY A 11 20.43 7.78 -18.96
CA GLY A 11 20.28 7.41 -20.38
C GLY A 11 19.49 8.38 -21.25
N TYR A 12 19.10 9.55 -20.74
CA TYR A 12 18.39 10.59 -21.49
C TYR A 12 19.34 11.62 -22.12
N ASP A 13 19.05 12.06 -23.34
CA ASP A 13 19.76 13.16 -24.02
C ASP A 13 19.27 14.51 -23.47
N ASP A 14 20.18 15.27 -22.86
CA ASP A 14 19.85 16.55 -22.22
C ASP A 14 19.74 17.73 -23.20
N ARG A 15 19.96 17.47 -24.50
CA ARG A 15 19.73 18.40 -25.62
C ARG A 15 18.36 18.21 -26.24
N ASP A 16 17.74 17.05 -26.07
CA ASP A 16 16.36 16.81 -26.47
C ASP A 16 15.40 17.45 -25.44
N PRO A 17 14.49 18.35 -25.86
CA PRO A 17 13.61 19.05 -24.93
C PRO A 17 12.68 18.13 -24.12
N TRP A 18 12.25 16.99 -24.70
CA TRP A 18 11.36 16.04 -24.04
C TRP A 18 12.12 15.13 -23.08
N GLN A 19 13.25 14.58 -23.52
CA GLN A 19 14.08 13.73 -22.66
C GLN A 19 14.67 14.52 -21.49
N SER A 20 14.96 15.81 -21.69
CA SER A 20 15.42 16.70 -20.62
C SER A 20 14.42 16.83 -19.46
N LEU A 21 13.11 16.65 -19.71
CA LEU A 21 12.08 16.65 -18.65
C LEU A 21 12.14 15.40 -17.76
N LEU A 22 12.77 14.32 -18.24
CA LEU A 22 12.94 13.06 -17.53
C LEU A 22 14.23 13.02 -16.68
N ILE A 23 15.06 14.07 -16.78
CA ILE A 23 16.29 14.23 -16.02
C ILE A 23 16.01 15.07 -14.75
N PRO A 24 16.33 14.57 -13.53
CA PRO A 24 16.15 15.32 -12.30
C PRO A 24 16.87 16.67 -12.30
N LYS A 25 16.20 17.68 -11.75
CA LYS A 25 16.74 19.04 -11.59
C LYS A 25 17.09 19.33 -10.14
N THR A 26 17.95 20.33 -9.92
CA THR A 26 18.23 20.84 -8.57
C THR A 26 16.98 21.54 -8.01
N ARG A 27 17.03 21.88 -6.72
CA ARG A 27 15.93 22.63 -6.06
C ARG A 27 15.65 23.98 -6.74
N GLU A 28 16.67 24.60 -7.32
CA GLU A 28 16.58 25.87 -8.07
C GLU A 28 16.10 25.67 -9.52
N GLY A 29 15.77 24.43 -9.92
CA GLY A 29 15.33 24.10 -11.27
C GLY A 29 16.45 24.02 -12.31
N LYS A 30 17.72 24.06 -11.90
CA LYS A 30 18.88 23.96 -12.80
C LYS A 30 19.22 22.50 -13.10
N LYS A 31 19.98 22.27 -14.19
CA LYS A 31 20.56 20.95 -14.50
C LYS A 31 21.45 20.50 -13.35
N ALA A 32 21.29 19.26 -12.91
CA ALA A 32 22.14 18.68 -11.88
C ALA A 32 23.51 18.28 -12.45
N VAL A 33 24.56 18.44 -11.64
CA VAL A 33 25.92 17.96 -11.99
C VAL A 33 25.90 16.44 -12.13
N GLY A 34 26.50 15.91 -13.20
CA GLY A 34 26.51 14.46 -13.48
C GLY A 34 25.15 13.90 -13.92
N GLY A 35 24.30 14.72 -14.56
CA GLY A 35 23.01 14.28 -15.12
C GLY A 35 21.93 13.99 -14.08
N GLY A 36 22.14 14.31 -12.80
CA GLY A 36 21.13 14.14 -11.77
C GLY A 36 20.70 12.70 -11.51
N ILE A 37 21.47 11.71 -11.99
CA ILE A 37 21.14 10.29 -11.90
C ILE A 37 20.98 9.88 -10.44
N LYS A 38 19.89 9.17 -10.14
CA LYS A 38 19.66 8.58 -8.82
C LYS A 38 19.46 7.08 -8.95
N MET A 39 20.29 6.33 -8.24
CA MET A 39 20.08 4.91 -8.02
C MET A 39 19.20 4.73 -6.79
N THR A 40 18.10 4.00 -6.94
CA THR A 40 17.21 3.64 -5.84
C THR A 40 16.99 2.15 -5.81
N TYR A 41 16.88 1.58 -4.62
CA TYR A 41 16.52 0.18 -4.42
C TYR A 41 15.12 0.15 -3.80
N ARG A 42 14.19 -0.51 -4.49
CA ARG A 42 12.80 -0.59 -4.04
C ARG A 42 12.47 -2.04 -3.74
N TYR A 43 11.89 -2.25 -2.57
CA TYR A 43 11.51 -3.58 -2.13
C TYR A 43 10.00 -3.78 -2.27
N TYR A 44 9.63 -4.97 -2.73
CA TYR A 44 8.24 -5.38 -2.96
C TYR A 44 7.99 -6.76 -2.36
N LEU A 45 6.76 -6.96 -1.87
CA LEU A 45 6.23 -8.28 -1.57
C LEU A 45 5.78 -8.92 -2.90
N GLN A 46 5.93 -10.23 -3.00
CA GLN A 46 5.54 -11.02 -4.18
C GLN A 46 4.69 -12.18 -3.72
N ASP A 47 3.71 -12.57 -4.55
CA ASP A 47 2.81 -13.70 -4.32
C ASP A 47 2.15 -13.67 -2.93
N GLN A 48 1.73 -12.48 -2.52
CA GLN A 48 1.02 -12.27 -1.25
C GLN A 48 -0.34 -11.63 -1.53
N ALA A 49 -1.35 -12.12 -0.83
CA ALA A 49 -2.71 -11.60 -0.84
C ALA A 49 -3.13 -11.22 0.57
N PHE A 50 -3.95 -10.17 0.70
CA PHE A 50 -4.42 -9.68 1.99
C PHE A 50 -5.94 -9.57 1.97
N ALA A 51 -6.58 -10.14 2.99
CA ALA A 51 -7.95 -9.81 3.33
C ALA A 51 -7.93 -8.70 4.39
N VAL A 52 -8.65 -7.60 4.15
CA VAL A 52 -8.71 -6.46 5.06
C VAL A 52 -10.15 -6.30 5.56
N LEU A 53 -10.33 -6.53 6.85
CA LEU A 53 -11.60 -6.29 7.53
C LEU A 53 -11.57 -4.88 8.10
N LEU A 54 -12.28 -3.95 7.46
CA LEU A 54 -12.32 -2.55 7.85
C LEU A 54 -13.63 -2.22 8.57
N GLN A 55 -13.54 -1.88 9.86
CA GLN A 55 -14.66 -1.28 10.59
C GLN A 55 -14.71 0.22 10.31
N THR A 56 -15.91 0.74 10.04
CA THR A 56 -16.15 2.16 9.81
C THR A 56 -17.26 2.69 10.72
N PRO A 57 -17.27 3.99 11.06
CA PRO A 57 -18.45 4.62 11.65
C PRO A 57 -19.66 4.47 10.72
N ALA A 58 -20.85 4.23 11.28
CA ALA A 58 -22.06 3.98 10.49
C ALA A 58 -22.34 5.07 9.43
N GLY A 59 -22.08 6.34 9.75
CA GLY A 59 -22.28 7.46 8.82
C GLY A 59 -21.32 7.50 7.62
N LEU A 60 -20.20 6.78 7.65
CA LEU A 60 -19.22 6.73 6.55
C LEU A 60 -19.35 5.48 5.69
N LEU A 61 -20.11 4.48 6.14
CA LEU A 61 -20.13 3.16 5.51
C LEU A 61 -20.57 3.23 4.04
N THR A 62 -21.68 3.92 3.75
CA THR A 62 -22.19 4.07 2.39
C THR A 62 -21.19 4.78 1.48
N GLU A 63 -20.54 5.83 1.96
CA GLU A 63 -19.55 6.58 1.17
C GLU A 63 -18.32 5.73 0.86
N VAL A 64 -17.80 4.99 1.84
CA VAL A 64 -16.64 4.10 1.66
C VAL A 64 -16.96 2.99 0.66
N VAL A 65 -18.13 2.36 0.77
CA VAL A 65 -18.56 1.31 -0.17
C VAL A 65 -18.62 1.87 -1.59
N LEU A 66 -19.29 3.00 -1.79
CA LEU A 66 -19.41 3.62 -3.11
C LEU A 66 -18.05 4.02 -3.69
N ALA A 67 -17.15 4.58 -2.86
CA ALA A 67 -15.82 4.99 -3.29
C ALA A 67 -14.91 3.80 -3.67
N LEU A 68 -15.05 2.65 -3.01
CA LEU A 68 -14.29 1.45 -3.36
C LEU A 68 -14.84 0.75 -4.61
N GLN A 69 -16.15 0.82 -4.85
CA GLN A 69 -16.79 0.27 -6.05
C GLN A 69 -16.59 1.17 -7.28
N ASN A 70 -16.57 2.50 -7.10
CA ASN A 70 -16.47 3.49 -8.17
C ASN A 70 -15.36 4.50 -7.84
N PRO A 71 -14.08 4.08 -7.86
CA PRO A 71 -12.99 4.96 -7.47
C PRO A 71 -12.78 6.08 -8.51
N VAL A 72 -12.61 7.31 -8.02
CA VAL A 72 -12.31 8.48 -8.88
C VAL A 72 -10.87 8.41 -9.42
N TRP A 73 -9.96 7.75 -8.72
CA TRP A 73 -8.56 7.56 -9.11
C TRP A 73 -8.21 6.08 -9.17
N ASP A 74 -7.26 5.73 -10.03
CA ASP A 74 -6.73 4.37 -10.11
C ASP A 74 -6.19 3.89 -8.76
N LEU A 75 -6.66 2.72 -8.33
CA LEU A 75 -6.22 2.10 -7.09
C LEU A 75 -4.90 1.36 -7.29
N SER A 76 -4.04 1.38 -6.27
CA SER A 76 -2.76 0.66 -6.29
C SER A 76 -2.38 0.15 -4.89
N LEU A 77 -1.69 -0.97 -4.83
CA LEU A 77 -1.22 -1.58 -3.59
C LEU A 77 0.15 -0.99 -3.20
N GLY A 78 0.11 0.14 -2.51
CA GLY A 78 1.29 0.87 -2.03
C GLY A 78 1.93 1.78 -3.08
N ARG A 79 2.42 1.23 -4.21
CA ARG A 79 2.99 2.01 -5.33
C ARG A 79 2.14 1.86 -6.58
N LYS A 80 2.08 2.91 -7.42
CA LYS A 80 1.31 2.92 -8.69
C LYS A 80 1.63 1.77 -9.65
N THR A 81 2.81 1.16 -9.54
CA THR A 81 3.23 0.01 -10.34
C THR A 81 2.61 -1.32 -9.86
N CYS A 82 1.96 -1.34 -8.70
CA CYS A 82 1.36 -2.52 -8.10
C CYS A 82 -0.16 -2.43 -8.26
N VAL A 83 -0.64 -2.73 -9.47
CA VAL A 83 -2.08 -2.72 -9.80
C VAL A 83 -2.77 -3.91 -9.10
N PRO A 84 -3.92 -3.73 -8.44
CA PRO A 84 -4.67 -4.83 -7.86
C PRO A 84 -5.10 -5.82 -8.95
N SER A 85 -4.90 -7.12 -8.71
CA SER A 85 -5.38 -8.18 -9.60
C SER A 85 -6.84 -8.57 -9.33
N GLU A 86 -7.46 -7.96 -8.32
CA GLU A 86 -8.79 -8.29 -7.81
C GLU A 86 -9.54 -7.01 -7.40
N PHE A 87 -10.87 -7.10 -7.35
CA PHE A 87 -11.68 -6.02 -6.79
C PHE A 87 -11.34 -5.81 -5.31
N ILE A 88 -11.12 -4.55 -4.93
CA ILE A 88 -10.80 -4.19 -3.54
C ILE A 88 -12.02 -4.36 -2.63
N PHE A 89 -13.22 -4.00 -3.10
CA PHE A 89 -14.44 -4.19 -2.35
C PHE A 89 -14.93 -5.64 -2.45
N GLN A 90 -14.97 -6.35 -1.31
CA GLN A 90 -15.37 -7.76 -1.22
C GLN A 90 -16.68 -7.98 -0.44
N GLY A 91 -17.35 -6.90 -0.04
CA GLY A 91 -18.65 -6.97 0.63
C GLY A 91 -18.72 -6.13 1.91
N GLN A 92 -19.93 -6.09 2.47
CA GLN A 92 -20.25 -5.46 3.74
C GLN A 92 -20.87 -6.51 4.63
N PHE A 93 -20.45 -6.56 5.90
CA PHE A 93 -20.89 -7.55 6.87
C PHE A 93 -21.31 -6.86 8.16
N ALA A 94 -22.24 -7.48 8.90
CA ALA A 94 -22.80 -6.89 10.11
C ALA A 94 -21.79 -6.90 11.28
N ASN A 95 -20.92 -7.90 11.33
CA ASN A 95 -19.96 -8.09 12.39
C ASN A 95 -18.62 -8.63 11.84
N ARG A 96 -17.61 -8.66 12.71
CA ARG A 96 -16.25 -9.10 12.38
C ARG A 96 -16.19 -10.58 12.00
N ASP A 97 -16.93 -11.43 12.69
CA ASP A 97 -16.86 -12.88 12.51
C ASP A 97 -17.41 -13.28 11.14
N ASP A 98 -18.55 -12.69 10.72
CA ASP A 98 -19.11 -12.87 9.38
C ASP A 98 -18.12 -12.46 8.29
N ALA A 99 -17.44 -11.31 8.47
CA ALA A 99 -16.45 -10.82 7.53
C ALA A 99 -15.21 -11.73 7.47
N LEU A 100 -14.80 -12.30 8.61
CA LEU A 100 -13.67 -13.21 8.70
C LEU A 100 -14.01 -14.54 8.01
N THR A 101 -15.18 -15.11 8.28
CA THR A 101 -15.67 -16.31 7.59
C THR A 101 -15.71 -16.11 6.08
N ALA A 102 -16.23 -14.97 5.60
CA ALA A 102 -16.25 -14.65 4.18
C ALA A 102 -14.83 -14.55 3.58
N ALA A 103 -13.89 -13.92 4.28
CA ALA A 103 -12.50 -13.81 3.85
C ALA A 103 -11.79 -15.18 3.76
N LEU A 104 -11.99 -16.05 4.75
CA LEU A 104 -11.43 -17.40 4.77
C LEU A 104 -12.01 -18.28 3.66
N ASN A 105 -13.33 -18.22 3.44
CA ASN A 105 -13.97 -18.93 2.34
C ASN A 105 -13.42 -18.48 0.98
N LEU A 106 -13.20 -17.17 0.79
CA LEU A 106 -12.61 -16.64 -0.44
C LEU A 106 -11.16 -17.10 -0.62
N ALA A 107 -10.38 -17.13 0.46
CA ALA A 107 -9.02 -17.65 0.43
C ALA A 107 -8.99 -19.12 0.01
N GLU A 108 -9.85 -19.96 0.59
CA GLU A 108 -9.99 -21.38 0.24
C GLU A 108 -10.36 -21.57 -1.24
N GLN A 109 -11.36 -20.83 -1.73
CA GLN A 109 -11.76 -20.86 -3.15
C GLN A 109 -10.63 -20.48 -4.09
N LYS A 110 -9.73 -19.58 -3.65
CA LYS A 110 -8.55 -19.16 -4.41
C LYS A 110 -7.30 -19.97 -4.11
N GLN A 111 -7.44 -21.08 -3.38
CA GLN A 111 -6.34 -21.98 -3.01
C GLN A 111 -5.22 -21.24 -2.27
N ARG A 112 -5.60 -20.36 -1.35
CA ARG A 112 -4.70 -19.60 -0.48
C ARG A 112 -4.85 -20.06 0.97
N THR A 113 -3.73 -20.05 1.68
CA THR A 113 -3.67 -20.35 3.11
C THR A 113 -3.37 -19.05 3.85
N GLN A 114 -3.96 -18.88 5.04
CA GLN A 114 -3.61 -17.78 5.93
C GLN A 114 -2.23 -18.04 6.53
N ASP A 115 -1.33 -17.06 6.42
CA ASP A 115 0.02 -17.10 6.99
C ASP A 115 0.05 -16.38 8.36
N PHE A 116 -0.58 -15.22 8.44
CA PHE A 116 -0.67 -14.44 9.66
C PHE A 116 -1.90 -13.52 9.66
N MET A 117 -2.21 -12.98 10.84
CA MET A 117 -3.20 -11.95 11.04
C MET A 117 -2.59 -10.78 11.81
N VAL A 118 -2.94 -9.55 11.40
CA VAL A 118 -2.57 -8.32 12.11
C VAL A 118 -3.82 -7.72 12.72
N VAL A 119 -3.82 -7.58 14.04
CA VAL A 119 -4.93 -6.99 14.81
C VAL A 119 -4.53 -5.62 15.33
N GLN A 120 -5.42 -4.64 15.23
CA GLN A 120 -5.18 -3.32 15.79
C GLN A 120 -5.23 -3.35 17.32
N GLY A 121 -4.25 -2.70 17.96
CA GLY A 121 -4.13 -2.63 19.41
C GLY A 121 -3.28 -3.75 20.00
N ALA A 122 -3.17 -3.76 21.33
CA ALA A 122 -2.52 -4.83 22.07
C ALA A 122 -3.54 -5.90 22.44
N THR A 123 -3.35 -7.10 21.89
CA THR A 123 -4.13 -8.30 22.22
C THR A 123 -3.22 -9.43 22.68
N GLU A 124 -3.76 -10.36 23.45
CA GLU A 124 -3.05 -11.58 23.85
C GLU A 124 -2.82 -12.51 22.65
N GLY A 125 -1.85 -13.42 22.78
CA GLY A 125 -1.64 -14.51 21.81
C GLY A 125 -0.79 -14.16 20.58
N GLY A 126 -0.10 -13.01 20.56
CA GLY A 126 0.77 -12.63 19.44
C GLY A 126 1.90 -11.68 19.83
N GLU A 127 2.72 -11.32 18.83
CA GLU A 127 3.81 -10.36 18.97
C GLU A 127 3.28 -8.92 18.90
N LEU A 128 3.55 -8.12 19.94
CA LEU A 128 3.18 -6.71 19.97
C LEU A 128 4.20 -5.85 19.22
N LEU A 129 3.74 -5.12 18.21
CA LEU A 129 4.55 -4.21 17.40
C LEU A 129 4.06 -2.76 17.56
N THR A 130 5.00 -1.82 17.51
CA THR A 130 4.70 -0.38 17.42
C THR A 130 5.10 0.14 16.04
N LEU A 131 4.14 0.70 15.30
CA LEU A 131 4.30 1.13 13.92
C LEU A 131 3.97 2.62 13.77
N ASN A 132 4.79 3.36 13.01
CA ASN A 132 4.55 4.77 12.67
C ASN A 132 3.77 4.90 11.35
N ASP A 133 2.53 4.41 11.32
CA ASP A 133 1.76 4.23 10.07
C ASP A 133 0.36 4.88 10.08
N VAL A 134 -0.05 5.56 11.15
CA VAL A 134 -1.32 6.30 11.17
C VAL A 134 -1.13 7.68 10.52
N PRO A 135 -1.73 7.95 9.35
CA PRO A 135 -1.51 9.21 8.65
C PRO A 135 -2.21 10.36 9.37
N LEU A 136 -1.44 11.39 9.73
CA LEU A 136 -1.95 12.67 10.22
C LEU A 136 -2.02 13.72 9.11
N GLN A 137 -1.16 13.59 8.10
CA GLN A 137 -1.08 14.52 6.98
C GLN A 137 -0.52 13.82 5.73
N PHE A 138 -1.23 13.94 4.61
CA PHE A 138 -0.77 13.52 3.29
C PHE A 138 -0.11 14.69 2.54
N GLY A 139 0.56 14.40 1.41
CA GLY A 139 1.17 15.42 0.54
C GLY A 139 2.70 15.46 0.61
N GLN A 140 3.28 16.64 0.33
CA GLN A 140 4.74 16.84 0.29
C GLN A 140 5.38 16.71 1.68
N HIS A 141 4.68 17.17 2.71
CA HIS A 141 5.10 17.07 4.10
C HIS A 141 4.26 16.01 4.80
N LYS A 142 4.66 14.74 4.68
CA LYS A 142 3.92 13.62 5.28
C LYS A 142 4.16 13.58 6.79
N ARG A 143 3.12 13.34 7.58
CA ARG A 143 3.20 13.17 9.03
C ARG A 143 2.42 11.94 9.45
N TYR A 144 3.00 11.18 10.36
CA TYR A 144 2.44 9.95 10.89
C TYR A 144 2.57 9.94 12.42
N ARG A 145 1.70 9.18 13.07
CA ARG A 145 1.84 8.85 14.50
C ARG A 145 1.93 7.35 14.69
N ASP A 146 2.41 6.99 15.86
CA ASP A 146 2.53 5.59 16.27
C ASP A 146 1.16 4.99 16.59
N ARG A 147 1.03 3.69 16.31
CA ARG A 147 0.00 2.81 16.86
C ARG A 147 0.60 1.46 17.22
N GLN A 148 -0.10 0.74 18.07
CA GLN A 148 0.22 -0.65 18.39
C GLN A 148 -0.64 -1.60 17.55
N VAL A 149 -0.03 -2.70 17.14
CA VAL A 149 -0.70 -3.84 16.50
C VAL A 149 -0.16 -5.14 17.09
N THR A 150 -0.99 -6.17 17.16
CA THR A 150 -0.55 -7.52 17.49
C THR A 150 -0.50 -8.37 16.23
N LEU A 151 0.66 -8.99 15.96
CA LEU A 151 0.87 -9.97 14.92
C LEU A 151 0.63 -11.37 15.47
N ILE A 152 -0.28 -12.11 14.87
CA ILE A 152 -0.60 -13.49 15.21
C ILE A 152 -0.21 -14.34 14.00
N ASN A 153 0.79 -15.20 14.17
CA ASN A 153 1.21 -16.13 13.12
C ASN A 153 0.31 -17.37 13.19
N GLU A 154 -0.16 -17.85 12.04
CA GLU A 154 -0.75 -19.19 11.95
C GLU A 154 0.40 -20.19 11.84
N GLY A 155 0.33 -21.29 12.60
CA GLY A 155 1.38 -22.32 12.65
C GLY A 155 1.39 -23.25 11.44
#